data_AF-A0A4Z0ME42-F1
#
_entry.id   AF-A0A4Z0ME42-F1
#
_cell.length_a   1.000
_cell.length_b   1.000
_cell.length_c   1.000
_cell.angle_alpha   90.00
_cell.angle_beta   90.00
_cell.angle_gamma   90.00
#
_symmetry.space_group_name_H-M   'P 1'
#
loop_
_entity.id
_entity.type
_entity.pdbx_description
1 polymer ?
#
loop_
_entity_poly.entity_id
_entity_poly.type
_entity_poly.pdbx_seq_one_letter_code
_entity_poly.pdbx_strand_id
1 'polypeptide(L)' 'MSYQYNGSLVFYETVGCCDQYTTLYAADGKVLCHPDGGLTGRGDGQCADFAKARTEERLVWQDPR' A
#
# COMPACT_ATOMS: atom_id res chain seq x y z
N MET A 1 5.90 4.19 -2.00
CA MET A 1 7.01 3.20 -1.98
C MET A 1 6.71 2.12 -3.00
N SER A 2 7.70 1.39 -3.52
CA SER A 2 7.47 0.19 -4.34
C SER A 2 7.86 -1.08 -3.60
N TYR A 3 7.19 -2.18 -3.93
CA TYR A 3 7.43 -3.51 -3.36
C TYR A 3 7.23 -4.60 -4.41
N GLN A 4 7.77 -5.78 -4.15
CA GLN A 4 7.31 -7.03 -4.75
C GLN A 4 6.24 -7.66 -3.87
N TYR A 5 5.10 -8.01 -4.46
CA TYR A 5 3.99 -8.68 -3.79
C TYR A 5 3.31 -9.63 -4.77
N ASN A 6 3.12 -10.89 -4.38
CA ASN A 6 2.58 -11.95 -5.24
C ASN A 6 3.28 -12.06 -6.61
N GLY A 7 4.61 -11.88 -6.63
CA GLY A 7 5.43 -11.93 -7.85
C GLY A 7 5.29 -10.72 -8.78
N SER A 8 4.60 -9.66 -8.35
CA SER A 8 4.35 -8.46 -9.15
C SER A 8 4.86 -7.20 -8.44
N LEU A 9 5.32 -6.23 -9.25
CA LEU A 9 5.67 -4.90 -8.78
C LEU A 9 4.39 -4.13 -8.42
N VAL A 10 4.36 -3.59 -7.21
CA VAL A 10 3.24 -2.80 -6.70
C VAL A 10 3.73 -1.50 -6.07
N PHE A 11 2.87 -0.49 -6.04
CA PHE A 11 3.14 0.82 -5.44
C PHE A 11 2.22 1.05 -4.25
N TYR A 12 2.82 1.29 -3.10
CA TYR A 12 2.11 1.58 -1.85
C TYR A 12 2.19 3.05 -1.53
N GLU A 13 1.02 3.68 -1.44
CA GLU A 13 0.85 5.07 -1.06
C GLU A 13 0.38 5.15 0.40
N THR A 14 1.20 5.79 1.23
CA THR A 14 0.90 6.06 2.63
C THR A 14 0.21 7.40 2.79
N VAL A 15 -0.73 7.48 3.72
CA VAL A 15 -1.43 8.71 4.09
C VAL A 15 -1.02 9.15 5.50
N GLY A 16 -1.15 10.44 5.79
CA GLY A 16 -0.68 11.03 7.05
C GLY A 16 -1.60 10.80 8.26
N CYS A 17 -2.80 10.25 8.06
CA CYS A 17 -3.79 10.04 9.13
C CYS A 17 -4.29 8.59 9.15
N CYS A 18 -4.51 8.06 10.35
CA CYS A 18 -4.84 6.64 10.57
C CYS A 18 -6.28 6.24 10.19
N ASP A 19 -7.19 7.20 10.00
CA ASP A 19 -8.57 6.95 9.56
C ASP A 19 -8.72 6.97 8.02
N GLN A 20 -7.68 7.41 7.30
CA GLN A 20 -7.63 7.42 5.85
C GLN A 20 -7.04 6.11 5.34
N TYR A 21 -7.61 5.57 4.26
CA TYR A 21 -7.05 4.38 3.64
C TYR A 21 -5.71 4.68 2.99
N THR A 22 -4.75 3.79 3.21
CA THR A 22 -3.60 3.68 2.31
C THR A 22 -4.02 2.96 1.04
N THR A 23 -3.28 3.15 -0.05
CA THR A 23 -3.66 2.57 -1.35
C THR A 23 -2.53 1.74 -1.91
N LEU A 24 -2.86 0.53 -2.36
CA LEU A 24 -1.95 -0.32 -3.12
C LEU A 24 -2.35 -0.28 -4.59
N TYR A 25 -1.40 0.09 -5.45
CA TYR A 25 -1.57 0.15 -6.88
C TYR A 25 -0.78 -0.96 -7.57
N ALA A 26 -1.35 -1.51 -8.64
CA ALA A 26 -0.62 -2.31 -9.61
C ALA A 26 0.35 -1.44 -10.43
N ALA A 27 1.29 -2.08 -11.13
CA ALA A 27 2.25 -1.38 -11.98
C ALA A 27 1.61 -0.55 -13.11
N ASP A 28 0.36 -0.87 -13.50
CA ASP A 28 -0.41 -0.13 -14.49
C ASP A 28 -1.26 1.02 -13.89
N GLY A 29 -1.12 1.28 -12.59
CA GLY A 29 -1.82 2.35 -11.87
C GLY A 29 -3.23 2.00 -11.40
N LYS A 30 -3.72 0.77 -11.62
CA LYS A 30 -4.99 0.34 -11.04
C LYS A 30 -4.89 0.18 -9.53
N VAL A 31 -5.92 0.62 -8.81
CA VAL A 31 -6.08 0.32 -7.38
C VAL A 31 -6.35 -1.17 -7.23
N LEU A 32 -5.54 -1.83 -6.41
CA LEU A 32 -5.72 -3.22 -6.02
C LEU A 32 -6.58 -3.34 -4.76
N CYS A 33 -6.28 -2.53 -3.75
CA CYS A 33 -6.89 -2.61 -2.42
C CYS A 33 -6.38 -1.51 -1.48
N HIS A 34 -6.93 -1.50 -0.27
CA HIS A 34 -6.52 -0.66 0.87
C HIS A 34 -5.96 -1.52 2.01
N PRO A 35 -4.63 -1.67 2.14
CA PRO A 35 -4.03 -2.56 3.14
C PRO A 35 -4.13 -2.06 4.59
N ASP A 36 -4.26 -0.75 4.80
CA ASP A 36 -4.23 -0.10 6.11
C ASP A 36 -5.18 1.11 6.14
N GLY A 37 -5.43 1.63 7.33
CA GLY A 37 -6.28 2.78 7.57
C GLY A 37 -7.77 2.44 7.71
N GLY A 38 -8.62 3.45 7.52
CA GLY A 38 -10.05 3.35 7.79
C GLY A 38 -10.38 3.32 9.29
N LEU A 39 -11.67 3.24 9.63
CA LEU A 39 -12.14 3.29 11.03
C LEU A 39 -11.51 2.26 11.95
N THR A 40 -11.09 1.11 11.42
CA THR A 40 -10.50 0.02 12.19
C THR A 40 -8.97 -0.01 12.14
N GLY A 41 -8.35 0.79 11.26
CA GLY A 41 -6.92 0.71 10.96
C GLY A 41 -6.49 -0.62 10.33
N ARG A 42 -7.40 -1.30 9.61
CA ARG A 42 -7.13 -2.60 8.96
C ARG A 42 -7.39 -2.59 7.46
N GLY A 43 -7.64 -1.41 6.90
CA GLY A 43 -7.94 -1.29 5.49
C GLY A 43 -9.31 -1.87 5.11
N ASP A 44 -9.43 -2.33 3.87
CA ASP A 44 -10.64 -2.92 3.28
C ASP A 44 -10.72 -4.45 3.42
N GLY A 45 -9.65 -5.08 3.92
CA GLY A 45 -9.54 -6.53 4.09
C GLY A 45 -9.21 -7.32 2.82
N GLN A 46 -9.04 -6.69 1.65
CA GLN A 46 -8.72 -7.39 0.40
C GLN A 46 -7.24 -7.81 0.31
N CYS A 47 -6.34 -7.08 0.99
CA CYS A 47 -4.90 -7.35 1.01
C CYS A 47 -4.36 -7.42 2.44
N ALA A 48 -5.03 -8.17 3.32
CA ALA A 48 -4.73 -8.22 4.75
C ALA A 48 -3.33 -8.78 5.08
N ASP A 49 -2.69 -9.50 4.15
CA ASP A 49 -1.35 -10.05 4.32
C ASP A 49 -0.23 -9.17 3.74
N PHE A 50 -0.56 -8.08 3.04
CA PHE A 50 0.39 -7.24 2.32
C PHE A 50 1.58 -6.80 3.18
N ALA A 51 1.32 -6.35 4.41
CA ALA A 51 2.37 -5.92 5.34
C ALA A 51 3.39 -7.02 5.68
N LYS A 52 2.99 -8.30 5.64
CA LYS A 52 3.85 -9.46 5.92
C LYS A 52 4.48 -10.06 4.66
N ALA A 53 3.76 -10.02 3.54
CA ALA A 53 4.14 -10.70 2.31
C ALA A 53 4.99 -9.82 1.36
N ARG A 54 4.92 -8.49 1.48
CA ARG A 54 5.69 -7.57 0.64
C ARG A 54 7.19 -7.70 0.88
N THR A 55 7.97 -7.61 -0.19
CA THR A 55 9.44 -7.62 -0.15
C THR A 55 10.01 -6.53 -1.05
N GLU A 56 11.34 -6.41 -1.08
CA GLU A 56 12.05 -5.44 -1.93
C GLU A 56 11.55 -3.99 -1.80
N GLU A 57 11.41 -3.52 -0.56
CA GLU A 57 11.01 -2.14 -0.30
C GLU A 57 11.96 -1.13 -0.95
N ARG A 58 11.41 -0.19 -1.71
CA ARG A 58 12.15 0.95 -2.25
C ARG A 58 11.34 2.23 -2.15
N LEU A 59 12.01 3.33 -1.78
CA LEU A 59 11.44 4.65 -1.86
C LEU A 59 11.35 5.08 -3.34
N VAL A 60 10.15 5.46 -3.78
CA VAL A 60 9.91 5.93 -5.16
C VAL A 60 9.71 7.44 -5.18
N TRP A 61 8.99 7.95 -4.21
CA TRP A 61 8.69 9.35 -4.03
C TRP A 61 8.33 9.61 -2.57
N GLN A 62 8.64 10.82 -2.11
CA GLN A 62 8.25 11.35 -0.81
C GLN A 62 7.96 12.84 -0.99
N ASP A 63 6.94 13.33 -0.29
CA ASP A 63 6.70 14.77 -0.19
C ASP A 63 7.82 15.41 0.66
N PRO A 64 8.57 16.39 0.13
CA PRO A 64 9.69 17.00 0.86
C PRO A 64 9.26 18.03 1.92
N ARG A 65 7.96 18.34 2.03
CA ARG A 65 7.43 19.33 2.97
C ARG A 65 7.37 18.83 4.41
#